data_AF-W4VKR8-F1
#
_entry.id   AF-W4VKR8-F1
#
_cell.length_a   1.000
_cell.length_b   1.000
_cell.length_c   1.000
_cell.angle_alpha   90.00
_cell.angle_beta   90.00
_cell.angle_gamma   90.00
#
_symmetry.space_group_name_H-M   'P 1'
#
loop_
_entity.id
_entity.type
_entity.pdbx_description
1 polymer ?
#
loop_
_entity_poly.entity_id
_entity_poly.type
_entity_poly.pdbx_seq_one_letter_code
_entity_poly.pdbx_strand_id
1 'polypeptide(L)' 'MGQAHARSFMEPLYQQIVHNEIDPTQIITHQLPLEEAAHGYTIFNEKEDNCIKVILQP' A
#
# COMPACT_ATOMS: atom_id res chain seq x y z
N MET A 1 18.31 7.07 -9.45
CA MET A 1 17.27 6.66 -8.46
C MET A 1 17.40 7.55 -7.24
N GLY A 2 16.30 8.17 -6.81
CA GLY A 2 16.24 8.93 -5.55
C GLY A 2 15.54 8.09 -4.50
N GLN A 3 16.19 7.86 -3.37
CA GLN A 3 15.50 7.27 -2.21
C GLN A 3 14.67 8.36 -1.55
N ALA A 4 13.39 8.09 -1.30
CA ALA A 4 12.59 8.98 -0.49
C ALA A 4 13.16 9.00 0.95
N HIS A 5 13.23 10.18 1.56
CA HIS A 5 13.66 10.32 2.95
C HIS A 5 12.56 9.91 3.93
N ALA A 6 12.08 8.66 3.80
CA ALA A 6 10.88 8.16 4.45
C ALA A 6 10.90 8.35 5.98
N ARG A 7 12.06 8.13 6.61
CA ARG A 7 12.23 8.25 8.08
C ARG A 7 11.80 9.62 8.62
N SER A 8 12.11 10.72 7.92
CA SER A 8 11.68 12.06 8.36
C SER A 8 10.18 12.31 8.24
N PHE A 9 9.48 11.54 7.42
CA PHE A 9 8.04 11.67 7.22
C PHE A 9 7.23 10.67 8.05
N MET A 10 7.86 9.62 8.62
CA MET A 10 7.14 8.58 9.35
C MET A 10 6.36 9.13 10.55
N GLU A 11 7.00 9.93 11.41
CA GLU A 11 6.36 10.51 12.59
C GLU A 11 5.18 11.43 12.24
N PRO A 12 5.32 12.46 11.39
CA PRO A 12 4.20 13.33 11.07
C PRO A 12 3.05 12.57 10.36
N LEU A 13 3.35 11.65 9.44
CA LEU A 13 2.30 10.86 8.78
C LEU A 13 1.58 9.92 9.75
N TYR A 14 2.30 9.31 10.68
CA TYR A 14 1.69 8.48 11.72
C TYR A 14 0.72 9.31 12.58
N GLN A 15 1.11 10.51 12.99
CA GLN A 15 0.22 11.39 13.76
C GLN A 15 -1.03 11.76 12.96
N GLN A 16 -0.93 12.05 11.67
CA GLN A 16 -2.09 12.34 10.83
C GLN A 16 -3.07 11.15 10.76
N ILE A 17 -2.54 9.92 10.67
CA ILE A 17 -3.36 8.70 10.68
C ILE A 17 -4.07 8.53 12.03
N VAL A 18 -3.35 8.67 13.14
CA VAL A 18 -3.92 8.52 14.49
C VAL A 18 -5.00 9.57 14.80
N HIS A 19 -4.81 10.81 14.31
CA HIS A 19 -5.82 11.87 14.43
C HIS A 19 -6.96 11.77 13.40
N ASN A 20 -6.98 10.72 12.57
CA ASN A 20 -7.94 10.52 11.47
C ASN A 20 -7.97 11.67 10.45
N GLU A 21 -6.87 12.40 10.28
CA GLU A 21 -6.73 13.43 9.25
C GLU A 21 -6.57 12.81 7.86
N ILE A 22 -5.98 11.61 7.80
CA ILE A 22 -5.87 10.80 6.57
C ILE A 22 -6.21 9.33 6.85
N ASP A 23 -6.84 8.68 5.89
CA ASP A 23 -7.08 7.24 5.89
C ASP A 23 -6.34 6.58 4.70
N PRO A 24 -5.15 6.01 4.92
CA PRO A 24 -4.37 5.38 3.86
C PRO A 24 -4.96 4.04 3.41
N THR A 25 -5.98 3.51 4.09
CA THR A 25 -6.59 2.24 3.68
C THR A 25 -7.46 2.38 2.44
N GLN A 26 -7.91 3.60 2.11
CA GLN A 26 -8.77 3.88 0.96
C GLN A 26 -8.12 3.57 -0.39
N ILE A 27 -6.79 3.55 -0.47
CA ILE A 27 -6.08 3.20 -1.70
C ILE A 27 -5.85 1.68 -1.86
N ILE A 28 -6.13 0.89 -0.82
CA ILE A 28 -5.98 -0.57 -0.84
C ILE A 28 -7.14 -1.17 -1.63
N THR A 29 -6.84 -1.71 -2.81
CA THR A 29 -7.85 -2.34 -3.68
C THR A 29 -7.86 -3.86 -3.55
N HIS A 30 -6.73 -4.47 -3.18
CA HIS A 30 -6.61 -5.92 -3.06
C HIS A 30 -5.86 -6.31 -1.78
N GLN A 31 -6.38 -7.30 -1.06
CA GLN A 31 -5.72 -7.95 0.07
C GLN A 31 -5.66 -9.45 -0.22
N LEU A 32 -4.47 -10.02 -0.26
CA LEU A 32 -4.23 -11.41 -0.63
C LEU A 32 -3.32 -12.09 0.41
N PRO A 33 -3.42 -13.41 0.59
CA PRO A 33 -2.46 -14.15 1.38
C PRO A 33 -1.06 -14.14 0.71
N LEU A 34 0.00 -14.30 1.50
CA LEU A 34 1.38 -14.23 1.00
C LEU A 34 1.68 -15.31 -0.06
N GLU A 35 1.04 -16.47 0.02
CA GLU A 35 1.15 -17.55 -0.97
C GLU A 35 0.69 -17.12 -2.37
N GLU A 36 -0.20 -16.12 -2.45
CA GLU A 36 -0.71 -15.56 -3.70
C GLU A 36 0.07 -14.35 -4.21
N ALA A 37 1.26 -14.09 -3.66
CA ALA A 37 2.10 -12.95 -4.07
C ALA A 37 2.29 -12.87 -5.59
N ALA A 38 2.53 -14.00 -6.26
CA ALA A 38 2.70 -14.05 -7.71
C ALA A 38 1.47 -13.48 -8.46
N HIS A 39 0.27 -13.84 -8.03
CA HIS A 39 -0.97 -13.32 -8.59
C HIS A 39 -1.13 -11.82 -8.34
N GLY A 40 -0.83 -11.36 -7.11
CA GLY A 40 -0.85 -9.94 -6.77
C GLY A 40 0.09 -9.08 -7.62
N TYR A 41 1.28 -9.62 -7.96
CA TYR A 41 2.21 -8.94 -8.88
C TYR A 41 1.66 -8.88 -10.31
N THR A 42 1.02 -9.94 -10.80
CA THR A 42 0.38 -9.95 -12.13
C THR A 42 -0.70 -8.87 -12.23
N ILE A 43 -1.67 -8.86 -11.31
CA ILE A 43 -2.78 -7.88 -11.31
C ILE A 43 -2.23 -6.45 -11.29
N PHE A 44 -1.25 -6.17 -10.42
CA PHE A 44 -0.66 -4.84 -10.30
C PHE A 44 0.09 -4.40 -11.57
N ASN A 45 0.87 -5.30 -12.17
CA ASN A 45 1.68 -5.01 -13.35
C ASN A 45 0.83 -4.83 -14.61
N GLU A 46 -0.19 -5.68 -14.78
CA GLU A 46 -1.11 -5.67 -15.92
C GLU A 46 -2.22 -4.62 -15.77
N LYS A 47 -2.34 -4.01 -14.59
CA LYS A 47 -3.34 -3.00 -14.23
C LYS A 47 -4.77 -3.52 -14.38
N GLU A 48 -4.96 -4.78 -14.01
CA GLU A 48 -6.27 -5.42 -13.98
C GLU A 48 -7.08 -4.95 -12.76
N ASP A 49 -8.40 -5.18 -12.80
CA ASP A 49 -9.30 -4.99 -11.67
C ASP A 49 -9.25 -3.60 -11.00
N ASN A 50 -8.91 -2.56 -11.77
CA ASN A 50 -8.68 -1.20 -11.27
C ASN A 50 -7.68 -1.18 -10.10
N CYS A 51 -6.67 -2.05 -10.14
CA CYS A 51 -5.72 -2.22 -9.06
C CYS A 51 -4.89 -0.96 -8.79
N ILE A 52 -4.99 -0.44 -7.56
CA ILE A 52 -4.20 0.70 -7.07
C ILE A 52 -3.09 0.20 -6.12
N LYS A 53 -3.45 -0.63 -5.14
CA LYS A 53 -2.52 -1.14 -4.13
C LYS A 53 -2.93 -2.54 -3.67
N VAL A 54 -1.98 -3.46 -3.79
CA VAL A 54 -2.06 -4.82 -3.22
C VAL A 54 -1.35 -4.81 -1.86
N ILE A 55 -1.98 -5.44 -0.86
CA ILE A 55 -1.38 -5.77 0.43
C ILE A 55 -1.33 -7.29 0.56
N LEU A 56 -0.16 -7.82 0.88
CA LEU A 56 0.04 -9.24 1.15
C LEU A 56 0.01 -9.48 2.66
N GLN A 57 -0.86 -10.38 3.10
CA GLN A 57 -1.00 -10.79 4.49
C GLN A 57 -0.29 -12.14 4.71
N PRO A 58 0.66 -12.22 5.66
CA PRO A 58 1.37 -13.46 5.97
C PRO A 58 0.53 -14.47 6.74
#